data_AF-A0A8C9QR34-F1
#
_entry.id   AF-A0A8C9QR34-F1
#
_cell.length_a   1.000
_cell.length_b   1.000
_cell.length_c   1.000
_cell.angle_alpha   90.00
_cell.angle_beta   90.00
_cell.angle_gamma   90.00
#
_symmetry.space_group_name_H-M   'P 1'
#
loop_
_entity.id
_entity.type
_entity.pdbx_description
1 polymer ?
#
loop_
_entity_poly.entity_id
_entity_poly.type
_entity_poly.pdbx_seq_one_letter_code
_entity_poly.pdbx_strand_id
1 'polypeptide(L)'
;MGNITSLGSMLGFLEKQPGNLNANQNHPKIPSHPSRVFDMLNRRYLSPKWIKMFVLDEADEMLSRGFKDQIYEIFQKLNTSIQVVLLSATMPTDVLEVTKKFMRDPIRILVKKEELTLEGIKQFYINVEREEWKLDTLCDLYETLTITQVVIFLNTRRKVDWLTEKMHARDFTVSALHGDMDQKERDVIMREFRSGSSRVLITTDLLARGIDVQQVSLVINYDLPTNRENYIRRRGQFGRKGVAINFVKEEDKRILRDIETFYNTTVEEMPMNVADLI
;
A
#
# COMPACT_ATOMS: atom_id res chain seq x y z
N MET A 1 21.47 2.18 -8.47
CA MET A 1 20.35 2.99 -7.96
C MET A 1 19.24 2.02 -7.63
N GLY A 2 19.05 1.69 -6.35
CA GLY A 2 18.11 0.65 -5.93
C GLY A 2 16.68 1.19 -5.92
N ASN A 3 15.79 0.52 -6.65
CA ASN A 3 14.36 0.79 -6.59
C ASN A 3 13.84 0.36 -5.22
N ILE A 4 13.20 1.31 -4.54
CA ILE A 4 12.59 1.12 -3.22
C ILE A 4 11.17 0.63 -3.51
N THR A 5 10.92 -0.66 -3.29
CA THR A 5 9.59 -1.25 -3.43
C THR A 5 9.18 -1.84 -2.08
N SER A 6 8.19 -1.17 -1.48
CA SER A 6 7.24 -1.63 -0.46
C SER A 6 7.80 -2.23 0.85
N LEU A 7 7.61 -1.48 1.95
CA LEU A 7 7.32 -1.92 3.34
C LEU A 7 7.83 -0.81 4.29
N GLY A 8 6.94 0.10 4.71
CA GLY A 8 7.19 1.12 5.76
C GLY A 8 8.61 1.68 5.77
N SER A 9 8.93 2.56 4.84
CA SER A 9 10.29 3.11 4.76
C SER A 9 10.49 4.18 5.82
N MET A 10 11.49 4.00 6.68
CA MET A 10 12.05 5.11 7.43
C MET A 10 13.16 5.73 6.61
N LEU A 11 13.15 7.05 6.49
CA LEU A 11 14.17 7.80 5.78
C LEU A 11 15.03 8.56 6.80
N GLY A 12 16.27 8.13 6.97
CA GLY A 12 17.29 8.92 7.66
C GLY A 12 18.03 9.78 6.67
N PHE A 13 18.07 11.10 6.88
CA PHE A 13 18.98 11.99 6.16
C PHE A 13 20.30 12.10 6.92
N LEU A 14 21.37 11.61 6.30
CA LEU A 14 22.73 11.71 6.81
C LEU A 14 23.45 12.92 6.22
N GLU A 15 24.28 13.57 7.03
CA GLU A 15 25.37 14.42 6.53
C GLU A 15 26.62 13.55 6.29
N LYS A 16 27.38 13.86 5.22
CA LYS A 16 28.52 13.05 4.77
C LYS A 16 29.47 12.74 5.93
N GLN A 17 29.77 11.46 6.14
CA GLN A 17 30.96 11.09 6.91
C GLN A 17 32.20 11.61 6.16
N PRO A 18 33.14 12.28 6.83
CA PRO A 18 34.40 12.63 6.21
C PRO A 18 35.17 11.34 5.97
N GLY A 19 35.17 10.85 4.71
CA GLY A 19 36.15 9.87 4.25
C GLY A 19 35.67 8.68 3.42
N ASN A 20 34.37 8.43 3.15
CA ASN A 20 34.03 7.20 2.42
C ASN A 20 32.74 7.14 1.57
N LEU A 21 32.26 8.26 1.01
CA LEU A 21 31.18 8.23 0.01
C LEU A 21 31.49 9.25 -1.09
N ASN A 22 31.50 8.79 -2.34
CA ASN A 22 31.79 9.58 -3.54
C ASN A 22 31.10 10.96 -3.52
N ALA A 23 31.88 12.00 -3.85
CA ALA A 23 31.59 13.41 -3.63
C ALA A 23 30.32 13.98 -4.29
N ASN A 24 29.58 13.23 -5.11
CA ASN A 24 28.47 13.72 -5.93
C ASN A 24 27.04 13.40 -5.45
N GLN A 25 26.84 12.93 -4.21
CA GLN A 25 25.49 12.68 -3.67
C GLN A 25 25.15 13.65 -2.53
N ASN A 26 24.16 14.51 -2.76
CA ASN A 26 23.45 15.25 -1.73
C ASN A 26 22.87 14.25 -0.71
N HIS A 27 23.11 14.49 0.58
CA HIS A 27 22.58 13.77 1.76
C HIS A 27 22.14 12.31 1.52
N PRO A 28 22.99 11.30 1.83
CA PRO A 28 22.61 9.90 1.66
C PRO A 28 21.34 9.59 2.44
N LYS A 29 20.31 9.17 1.70
CA LYS A 29 19.05 8.65 2.22
C LYS A 29 19.23 7.16 2.48
N ILE A 30 18.82 6.68 3.65
CA ILE A 30 18.72 5.24 3.93
C ILE A 30 17.23 4.91 4.06
N PRO A 31 16.56 4.49 2.97
CA PRO A 31 15.23 3.90 3.05
C PRO A 31 15.38 2.49 3.61
N SER A 32 14.77 2.22 4.76
CA SER A 32 14.87 0.91 5.39
C SER A 32 13.70 0.63 6.31
N HIS A 33 13.31 -0.64 6.39
CA HIS A 33 12.36 -1.16 7.37
C HIS A 33 12.87 -0.92 8.81
N PRO A 34 11.99 -0.72 9.81
CA PRO A 34 12.38 -0.47 11.19
C PRO A 34 13.42 -1.41 11.75
N SER A 35 13.18 -2.70 11.58
CA SER A 35 14.06 -3.74 12.09
C SER A 35 15.48 -3.63 11.52
N ARG A 36 15.63 -3.19 10.27
CA ARG A 36 16.94 -3.02 9.63
C ARG A 36 17.62 -1.72 10.04
N VAL A 37 16.87 -0.62 10.23
CA VAL A 37 17.43 0.62 10.80
C VAL A 37 17.92 0.37 12.23
N PHE A 38 17.12 -0.32 13.04
CA PHE A 38 17.47 -0.70 14.40
C PHE A 38 18.74 -1.55 14.45
N ASP A 39 18.84 -2.59 13.60
CA ASP A 39 20.03 -3.43 13.47
C ASP A 39 21.28 -2.61 13.09
N MET A 40 21.17 -1.70 12.12
CA MET A 40 22.27 -0.84 11.70
C MET A 40 22.74 0.12 12.80
N LEU A 41 21.82 0.68 13.59
CA LEU A 41 22.16 1.51 14.75
C LEU A 41 22.85 0.69 15.84
N ASN A 42 22.35 -0.51 16.14
CA ASN A 42 22.91 -1.40 17.16
C ASN A 42 24.31 -1.91 16.80
N ARG A 43 24.49 -2.33 15.55
CA ARG A 43 25.79 -2.79 15.02
C ARG A 43 26.76 -1.65 14.70
N ARG A 44 26.36 -0.40 14.97
CA ARG A 44 27.15 0.83 14.72
C ARG A 44 27.53 1.03 13.25
N TYR A 45 26.83 0.37 12.32
CA TYR A 45 26.93 0.68 10.89
C TYR A 45 26.31 2.03 10.55
N LEU A 46 25.34 2.47 11.35
CA LEU A 46 24.72 3.78 11.27
C LEU A 46 25.00 4.55 12.56
N SER A 47 25.66 5.70 12.46
CA SER A 47 25.93 6.55 13.62
C SER A 47 24.83 7.61 13.78
N PRO A 48 24.13 7.66 14.94
CA PRO A 48 23.03 8.58 15.16
C PRO A 48 23.46 10.06 15.19
N LYS A 49 24.76 10.32 15.40
CA LYS A 49 25.35 11.68 15.42
C LYS A 49 25.10 12.43 14.11
N TRP A 50 25.06 11.72 12.98
CA TRP A 50 24.96 12.32 11.65
C TRP A 50 23.53 12.37 11.11
N ILE A 51 22.54 11.86 11.86
CA ILE A 51 21.13 11.84 11.46
C ILE A 51 20.47 13.13 11.93
N LYS A 52 20.07 13.99 10.98
CA LYS A 52 19.41 15.27 11.29
C LYS A 52 17.89 15.20 11.16
N MET A 53 17.39 14.27 10.36
CA MET A 53 15.96 14.09 10.10
C MET A 53 15.59 12.62 10.10
N PHE A 54 14.44 12.32 10.69
CA PHE A 54 13.81 11.02 10.71
C PHE A 54 12.40 11.13 10.14
N VAL A 55 12.17 10.47 9.00
CA VAL A 55 10.87 10.41 8.35
C VAL A 55 10.24 9.05 8.64
N LEU A 56 9.04 9.05 9.23
CA LEU A 56 8.21 7.88 9.42
C LEU A 56 7.10 7.91 8.37
N ASP A 57 7.22 7.07 7.35
CA ASP A 57 6.22 6.95 6.28
C ASP A 57 5.24 5.80 6.56
N GLU A 58 3.97 5.96 6.18
CA GLU A 58 2.87 5.05 6.51
C GLU A 58 2.75 4.71 8.01
N ALA A 59 2.86 5.72 8.87
CA ALA A 59 2.96 5.54 10.31
C ALA A 59 1.80 4.76 10.95
N ASP A 60 0.57 4.93 10.45
CA ASP A 60 -0.59 4.16 10.87
C ASP A 60 -0.42 2.65 10.72
N GLU A 61 0.20 2.21 9.65
CA GLU A 61 0.49 0.80 9.49
C GLU A 61 1.64 0.32 10.38
N MET A 62 2.75 1.05 10.40
CA MET A 62 3.92 0.60 11.15
C MET A 62 3.56 0.33 12.62
N LEU A 63 2.68 1.16 13.18
CA LEU A 63 2.16 0.95 14.53
C LEU A 63 1.16 -0.21 14.61
N SER A 64 0.27 -0.37 13.62
CA SER A 64 -0.68 -1.50 13.58
C SER A 64 0.00 -2.88 13.50
N ARG A 65 1.20 -2.95 12.92
CA ARG A 65 1.99 -4.19 12.80
C ARG A 65 2.85 -4.52 14.01
N GLY A 66 2.73 -3.74 15.09
CA GLY A 66 3.49 -3.95 16.31
C GLY A 66 4.92 -3.42 16.26
N PHE A 67 5.28 -2.54 15.31
CA PHE A 67 6.60 -1.89 15.30
C PHE A 67 6.71 -0.71 16.28
N LYS A 68 5.68 -0.44 17.09
CA LYS A 68 5.64 0.64 18.09
C LYS A 68 6.89 0.62 18.98
N ASP A 69 7.25 -0.55 19.50
CA ASP A 69 8.40 -0.71 20.39
C ASP A 69 9.73 -0.52 19.65
N GLN A 70 9.88 -1.12 18.46
CA GLN A 70 11.09 -0.95 17.64
C GLN A 70 11.31 0.52 17.25
N ILE A 71 10.25 1.24 16.88
CA ILE A 71 10.32 2.68 16.58
C ILE A 71 10.75 3.46 17.83
N TYR A 72 10.21 3.13 18.99
CA TYR A 72 10.58 3.76 20.26
C TYR A 72 12.06 3.55 20.58
N GLU A 73 12.58 2.33 20.44
CA GLU A 73 14.00 2.03 20.67
C GLU A 73 14.93 2.74 19.68
N ILE A 74 14.50 2.92 18.43
CA ILE A 74 15.24 3.71 17.44
C ILE A 74 15.31 5.16 17.90
N PHE A 75 14.18 5.78 18.27
CA PHE A 75 14.15 7.17 18.74
C PHE A 75 15.04 7.41 19.96
N GLN A 76 15.12 6.45 20.88
CA GLN A 76 16.03 6.55 22.05
C GLN A 76 17.51 6.60 21.68
N LYS A 77 17.89 6.09 20.51
CA LYS A 77 19.27 6.12 20.01
C LYS A 77 19.57 7.38 19.20
N LEU A 78 18.55 8.11 18.75
CA LEU A 78 18.70 9.31 17.93
C LEU A 78 19.04 10.54 18.80
N ASN A 79 19.58 11.55 18.15
CA ASN A 79 19.90 12.82 18.82
C ASN A 79 18.59 13.54 19.23
N THR A 80 18.61 14.19 20.39
CA THR A 80 17.49 14.98 20.89
C THR A 80 17.14 16.17 19.99
N SER A 81 18.05 16.64 19.13
CA SER A 81 17.82 17.76 18.20
C SER A 81 17.29 17.33 16.82
N ILE A 82 16.92 16.06 16.65
CA ILE A 82 16.47 15.54 15.36
C ILE A 82 15.11 16.11 14.94
N GLN A 83 14.97 16.43 13.65
CA GLN A 83 13.68 16.75 13.05
C GLN A 83 12.90 15.47 12.76
N VAL A 84 11.65 15.39 13.20
CA VAL A 84 10.77 14.25 12.94
C VAL A 84 9.68 14.65 11.96
N VAL A 85 9.51 13.87 10.90
CA VAL A 85 8.42 14.01 9.93
C VAL A 85 7.60 12.73 9.98
N LEU A 86 6.28 12.87 10.12
CA LEU A 86 5.37 11.74 10.12
C LEU A 86 4.41 11.89 8.94
N LEU A 87 4.38 10.88 8.08
CA LEU A 87 3.48 10.77 6.95
C LEU A 87 2.56 9.57 7.18
N SER A 88 1.26 9.78 7.00
CA SER A 88 0.27 8.74 7.23
C SER A 88 -1.00 9.06 6.46
N ALA A 89 -1.61 8.05 5.85
CA ALA A 89 -2.90 8.18 5.17
C ALA A 89 -4.04 8.38 6.20
N THR A 90 -3.91 7.75 7.37
CA THR A 90 -4.89 7.86 8.45
C THR A 90 -4.22 8.22 9.77
N MET A 91 -4.98 8.80 10.71
CA MET A 91 -4.47 9.23 12.02
C MET A 91 -5.26 8.58 13.17
N PRO A 92 -5.14 7.25 13.37
CA PRO A 92 -5.71 6.58 14.53
C PRO A 92 -5.01 7.02 15.84
N THR A 93 -5.62 6.72 16.98
CA THR A 93 -5.15 7.14 18.31
C THR A 93 -3.69 6.76 18.57
N ASP A 94 -3.26 5.56 18.17
CA ASP A 94 -1.87 5.11 18.32
C ASP A 94 -0.86 6.01 17.60
N VAL A 95 -1.19 6.48 16.39
CA VAL A 95 -0.33 7.43 15.65
C VAL A 95 -0.27 8.76 16.37
N LEU A 96 -1.41 9.24 16.87
CA LEU A 96 -1.46 10.47 17.65
C LEU A 96 -0.63 10.37 18.94
N GLU A 97 -0.62 9.23 19.62
CA GLU A 97 0.25 9.01 20.79
C GLU A 97 1.73 9.08 20.46
N VAL A 98 2.14 8.49 19.34
CA VAL A 98 3.52 8.56 18.84
C VAL A 98 3.92 10.00 18.56
N THR A 99 3.07 10.79 17.89
CA THR A 99 3.37 12.22 17.65
C THR A 99 3.61 13.00 18.95
N LYS A 100 2.87 12.70 20.02
CA LYS A 100 3.02 13.37 21.32
C LYS A 100 4.33 13.01 22.04
N LYS A 101 4.86 11.81 21.81
CA LYS A 101 6.08 11.33 22.49
C LYS A 101 7.36 11.79 21.82
N PHE A 102 7.38 11.86 20.49
CA PHE A 102 8.62 12.04 19.72
C PHE A 102 8.71 13.36 18.96
N MET A 103 7.60 14.08 18.78
CA MET A 103 7.60 15.36 18.07
C MET A 103 7.50 16.51 19.06
N ARG A 104 8.26 17.58 18.82
CA ARG A 104 8.21 18.83 19.58
C ARG A 104 7.47 19.85 18.75
N ASP A 105 6.34 20.33 19.27
CA ASP A 105 5.49 21.34 18.63
C ASP A 105 5.30 21.11 17.12
N PRO A 106 4.74 19.95 16.70
CA PRO A 106 4.66 19.60 15.29
C PRO A 106 3.65 20.48 14.55
N ILE A 107 4.06 20.99 13.39
CA ILE A 107 3.12 21.54 12.40
C ILE A 107 2.24 20.41 11.89
N ARG A 108 0.92 20.58 11.98
CA ARG A 108 -0.06 19.59 11.54
C ARG A 108 -0.70 20.02 10.23
N ILE A 109 -0.45 19.23 9.20
CA ILE A 109 -1.14 19.34 7.91
C ILE A 109 -2.09 18.15 7.85
N LEU A 110 -3.36 18.39 8.19
CA LEU A 110 -4.39 17.34 8.24
C LEU A 110 -5.38 17.60 7.11
N VAL A 111 -5.70 16.55 6.36
CA VAL A 111 -6.83 16.55 5.42
C VAL A 111 -8.09 16.25 6.24
N LYS A 112 -9.14 17.06 6.09
CA LYS A 112 -10.42 16.78 6.77
C LYS A 112 -10.98 15.46 6.28
N LYS A 113 -11.65 14.70 7.15
CA LYS A 113 -12.30 13.44 6.77
C LYS A 113 -13.28 13.59 5.59
N GLU A 114 -13.95 14.74 5.52
CA GLU A 114 -14.89 15.09 4.44
C GLU A 114 -14.20 15.46 3.12
N GLU A 115 -12.90 15.80 3.14
CA GLU A 115 -12.07 16.09 1.95
C GLU A 115 -11.20 14.89 1.54
N LEU A 116 -11.22 13.81 2.32
CA LEU A 116 -10.87 12.47 1.82
C LEU A 116 -11.99 11.92 0.93
N THR A 117 -12.90 12.78 0.44
CA THR A 117 -13.83 12.41 -0.61
C THR A 117 -13.06 11.99 -1.84
N LEU A 118 -13.62 10.98 -2.43
CA LEU A 118 -13.00 10.03 -3.32
C LEU A 118 -13.13 10.51 -4.77
N GLU A 119 -13.03 11.83 -4.94
CA GLU A 119 -13.33 12.57 -6.16
C GLU A 119 -12.40 12.10 -7.29
N GLY A 120 -12.97 11.30 -8.19
CA GLY A 120 -12.28 10.79 -9.38
C GLY A 120 -12.30 9.27 -9.53
N ILE A 121 -12.57 8.50 -8.47
CA ILE A 121 -12.62 7.03 -8.58
C ILE A 121 -14.05 6.55 -8.39
N LYS A 122 -14.64 5.96 -9.44
CA LYS A 122 -15.96 5.32 -9.38
C LYS A 122 -15.86 4.02 -8.61
N GLN A 123 -16.83 3.73 -7.77
CA GLN A 123 -16.80 2.57 -6.88
C GLN A 123 -18.06 1.76 -7.09
N PHE A 124 -17.86 0.49 -7.41
CA PHE A 124 -18.94 -0.46 -7.63
C PHE A 124 -18.80 -1.68 -6.73
N TYR A 125 -19.92 -2.35 -6.48
CA TYR A 125 -19.93 -3.70 -5.94
C TYR A 125 -20.67 -4.66 -6.88
N ILE A 126 -20.26 -5.92 -6.86
CA ILE A 126 -21.01 -7.04 -7.44
C ILE A 126 -21.38 -7.98 -6.30
N ASN A 127 -22.67 -8.22 -6.14
CA ASN A 127 -23.16 -9.23 -5.21
C ASN A 127 -22.85 -10.62 -5.79
N VAL A 128 -22.11 -11.41 -5.03
CA VAL A 128 -21.78 -12.79 -5.38
C VAL A 128 -22.30 -13.69 -4.26
N GLU A 129 -23.26 -14.58 -4.57
CA GLU A 129 -23.88 -15.43 -3.54
C GLU A 129 -22.88 -16.45 -2.95
N ARG A 130 -21.97 -16.95 -3.78
CA ARG A 130 -21.01 -18.00 -3.43
C ARG A 130 -19.58 -17.61 -3.75
N GLU A 131 -18.66 -18.01 -2.90
CA GLU A 131 -17.22 -17.74 -3.08
C GLU A 131 -16.68 -18.28 -4.41
N GLU A 132 -17.18 -19.44 -4.84
CA GLU A 132 -16.81 -20.10 -6.10
C GLU A 132 -17.19 -19.28 -7.35
N TRP A 133 -18.25 -18.48 -7.28
CA TRP A 133 -18.72 -17.67 -8.42
C TRP A 133 -17.90 -16.41 -8.64
N LYS A 134 -17.06 -16.01 -7.68
CA LYS A 134 -16.16 -14.85 -7.85
C LYS A 134 -15.17 -15.05 -8.98
N LEU A 135 -14.70 -16.29 -9.19
CA LEU A 135 -13.74 -16.59 -10.25
C LEU A 135 -14.39 -16.43 -11.63
N ASP A 136 -15.62 -16.90 -11.80
CA ASP A 136 -16.35 -16.77 -13.06
C ASP A 136 -16.72 -15.30 -13.32
N THR A 137 -17.21 -14.60 -12.30
CA THR A 137 -17.47 -13.15 -12.35
C THR A 137 -16.22 -12.37 -12.76
N LEU A 138 -15.05 -12.74 -12.23
CA LEU A 138 -13.77 -12.12 -12.60
C LEU A 138 -13.45 -12.32 -14.07
N CYS A 139 -13.63 -13.53 -14.60
CA CYS A 139 -13.39 -13.83 -16.01
C CYS A 139 -14.35 -13.06 -16.93
N ASP A 140 -15.64 -12.98 -16.58
CA ASP A 140 -16.63 -12.24 -17.35
C ASP A 140 -16.29 -10.74 -17.45
N LEU A 141 -15.76 -10.16 -16.36
CA LEU A 141 -15.24 -8.79 -16.35
C LEU A 141 -14.06 -8.61 -17.30
N TYR A 142 -13.17 -9.60 -17.42
CA TYR A 142 -12.05 -9.55 -18.35
C TYR A 142 -12.47 -9.63 -19.82
N GLU A 143 -13.54 -10.35 -20.13
CA GLU A 143 -14.08 -10.44 -21.50
C GLU A 143 -14.79 -9.15 -21.92
N THR A 144 -15.44 -8.48 -20.97
CA THR A 144 -16.27 -7.29 -21.23
C THR A 144 -15.47 -5.99 -21.29
N LEU A 145 -14.34 -5.91 -20.59
CA LEU A 145 -13.61 -4.67 -20.36
C LEU A 145 -12.30 -4.62 -21.15
N THR A 146 -12.06 -3.54 -21.90
CA THR A 146 -10.74 -3.24 -22.47
C THR A 146 -9.80 -2.74 -21.38
N ILE A 147 -9.20 -3.69 -20.66
CA ILE A 147 -8.35 -3.41 -19.51
C ILE A 147 -6.95 -2.99 -19.95
N THR A 148 -6.50 -1.81 -19.49
CA THR A 148 -5.09 -1.40 -19.60
C THR A 148 -4.25 -2.14 -18.59
N GLN A 149 -4.48 -1.89 -17.30
CA GLN A 149 -3.84 -2.59 -16.18
C GLN A 149 -4.78 -2.70 -14.98
N VAL A 150 -4.80 -3.88 -14.36
CA VAL A 150 -5.62 -4.21 -13.20
C VAL A 150 -4.77 -4.67 -12.04
N VAL A 151 -5.16 -4.25 -10.84
CA VAL A 151 -4.69 -4.85 -9.59
C VAL A 151 -5.84 -5.57 -8.89
N ILE A 152 -5.66 -6.86 -8.63
CA ILE A 152 -6.61 -7.70 -7.90
C ILE A 152 -6.09 -7.92 -6.48
N PHE A 153 -6.92 -7.60 -5.49
CA PHE A 153 -6.59 -7.75 -4.09
C PHE A 153 -7.26 -8.95 -3.44
N LEU A 154 -6.45 -9.73 -2.72
CA LEU A 154 -6.89 -10.83 -1.86
C LEU A 154 -6.34 -10.67 -0.45
N ASN A 155 -7.05 -11.24 0.52
CA ASN A 155 -6.68 -11.11 1.93
C ASN A 155 -5.54 -12.07 2.33
N THR A 156 -5.30 -13.16 1.58
CA THR A 156 -4.33 -14.19 1.96
C THR A 156 -3.42 -14.59 0.81
N ARG A 157 -2.17 -14.92 1.16
CA ARG A 157 -1.13 -15.39 0.22
C ARG A 157 -1.56 -16.66 -0.52
N ARG A 158 -2.09 -17.64 0.23
CA ARG A 158 -2.59 -18.91 -0.34
C ARG A 158 -3.64 -18.69 -1.42
N LYS A 159 -4.48 -17.67 -1.26
CA LYS A 159 -5.52 -17.36 -2.23
C LYS A 159 -4.99 -16.58 -3.44
N VAL A 160 -3.93 -15.77 -3.26
CA VAL A 160 -3.19 -15.19 -4.38
C VAL A 160 -2.62 -16.29 -5.27
N ASP A 161 -1.96 -17.29 -4.68
CA ASP A 161 -1.38 -18.41 -5.43
C ASP A 161 -2.47 -19.22 -6.14
N TRP A 162 -3.55 -19.55 -5.42
CA TRP A 162 -4.70 -20.27 -5.98
C TRP A 162 -5.36 -19.51 -7.14
N LEU A 163 -5.61 -18.21 -6.98
CA LEU A 163 -6.24 -17.42 -8.05
C LEU A 163 -5.33 -17.32 -9.26
N THR A 164 -4.03 -17.17 -9.04
CA THR A 164 -3.02 -17.13 -10.11
C THR A 164 -3.02 -18.42 -10.93
N GLU A 165 -3.00 -19.57 -10.27
CA GLU A 165 -3.10 -20.88 -10.93
C GLU A 165 -4.40 -21.02 -11.73
N LYS A 166 -5.54 -20.61 -11.15
CA LYS A 166 -6.84 -20.68 -11.83
C LYS A 166 -6.95 -19.76 -13.03
N MET A 167 -6.37 -18.56 -12.95
CA MET A 167 -6.33 -17.61 -14.07
C MET A 167 -5.43 -18.13 -15.19
N HIS A 168 -4.25 -18.69 -14.86
CA HIS A 168 -3.37 -19.30 -15.86
C HIS A 168 -3.99 -20.52 -16.54
N ALA A 169 -4.73 -21.35 -15.80
CA ALA A 169 -5.45 -22.49 -16.38
C ALA A 169 -6.57 -22.08 -17.35
N ARG A 170 -6.97 -20.81 -17.35
CA ARG A 170 -7.93 -20.19 -18.29
C ARG A 170 -7.22 -19.29 -19.31
N ASP A 171 -5.92 -19.49 -19.53
CA ASP A 171 -5.09 -18.76 -20.49
C ASP A 171 -4.94 -17.25 -20.23
N PHE A 172 -5.23 -16.77 -19.01
CA PHE A 172 -4.94 -15.39 -18.63
C PHE A 172 -3.46 -15.22 -18.27
N THR A 173 -2.84 -14.17 -18.81
CA THR A 173 -1.49 -13.73 -18.41
C THR A 173 -1.61 -12.81 -17.20
N VAL A 174 -1.30 -13.34 -16.03
CA VAL A 174 -1.33 -12.62 -14.75
C VAL A 174 0.02 -12.71 -14.05
N SER A 175 0.35 -11.71 -13.25
CA SER A 175 1.49 -11.73 -12.33
C SER A 175 0.98 -11.75 -10.89
N ALA A 176 1.69 -12.43 -10.00
CA ALA A 176 1.35 -12.51 -8.59
C ALA A 176 2.43 -11.87 -7.72
N LEU A 177 2.05 -11.20 -6.64
CA LEU A 177 3.00 -10.54 -5.73
C LEU A 177 2.53 -10.70 -4.28
N HIS A 178 3.27 -11.44 -3.45
CA HIS A 178 2.98 -11.57 -2.02
C HIS A 178 4.22 -11.70 -1.13
N GLY A 179 4.02 -11.55 0.18
CA GLY A 179 5.08 -11.34 1.19
C GLY A 179 6.09 -12.47 1.42
N ASP A 180 5.93 -13.65 0.81
CA ASP A 180 6.89 -14.76 0.92
C ASP A 180 7.88 -14.81 -0.26
N MET A 181 7.58 -14.11 -1.35
CA MET A 181 8.45 -14.07 -2.52
C MET A 181 9.76 -13.38 -2.17
N ASP A 182 10.86 -13.80 -2.81
CA ASP A 182 12.14 -13.16 -2.59
C ASP A 182 12.17 -11.75 -3.20
N GLN A 183 13.10 -10.88 -2.77
CA GLN A 183 13.13 -9.51 -3.29
C GLN A 183 13.42 -9.45 -4.80
N LYS A 184 14.16 -10.43 -5.34
CA LYS A 184 14.56 -10.42 -6.76
C LYS A 184 13.37 -10.74 -7.66
N GLU A 185 12.57 -11.73 -7.30
CA GLU A 185 11.30 -12.10 -7.93
C GLU A 185 10.35 -10.91 -7.89
N ARG A 186 10.18 -10.27 -6.72
CA ARG A 186 9.35 -9.07 -6.59
C ARG A 186 9.78 -7.97 -7.55
N ASP A 187 11.08 -7.72 -7.66
CA ASP A 187 11.62 -6.69 -8.56
C ASP A 187 11.40 -7.02 -10.05
N VAL A 188 11.40 -8.30 -10.42
CA VAL A 188 11.08 -8.77 -11.78
C VAL A 188 9.59 -8.59 -12.07
N ILE A 189 8.72 -9.11 -11.21
CA ILE A 189 7.26 -8.99 -11.33
C ILE A 189 6.83 -7.52 -11.44
N MET A 190 7.39 -6.66 -10.58
CA MET A 190 7.08 -5.24 -10.60
C MET A 190 7.58 -4.54 -11.87
N ARG A 191 8.69 -5.00 -12.45
CA ARG A 191 9.19 -4.48 -13.73
C ARG A 191 8.29 -4.89 -14.88
N GLU A 192 7.88 -6.16 -14.92
CA GLU A 192 6.96 -6.69 -15.93
C GLU A 192 5.62 -5.95 -15.88
N PHE A 193 5.05 -5.79 -14.68
CA PHE A 193 3.84 -5.02 -14.48
C PHE A 193 4.01 -3.56 -14.91
N ARG A 194 5.06 -2.85 -14.45
CA ARG A 194 5.31 -1.45 -14.86
C ARG A 194 5.55 -1.26 -16.36
N SER A 195 6.11 -2.27 -17.03
CA SER A 195 6.34 -2.24 -18.48
C SER A 195 5.09 -2.53 -19.32
N GLY A 196 4.01 -3.02 -18.69
CA GLY A 196 2.81 -3.50 -19.38
C GLY A 196 2.93 -4.91 -19.98
N SER A 197 4.08 -5.58 -19.79
CA SER A 197 4.27 -7.00 -20.19
C SER A 197 3.25 -7.91 -19.51
N SER A 198 2.91 -7.60 -18.26
CA SER A 198 1.75 -8.15 -17.56
C SER A 198 0.75 -7.04 -17.30
N ARG A 199 -0.51 -7.28 -17.68
CA ARG A 199 -1.61 -6.32 -17.46
C ARG A 199 -2.36 -6.55 -16.17
N VAL A 200 -2.12 -7.68 -15.50
CA VAL A 200 -2.87 -8.07 -14.29
C VAL A 200 -1.89 -8.38 -13.18
N LEU A 201 -2.06 -7.70 -12.04
CA LEU A 201 -1.31 -7.98 -10.83
C LEU A 201 -2.24 -8.49 -9.73
N ILE A 202 -2.01 -9.71 -9.26
CA ILE A 202 -2.72 -10.32 -8.15
C ILE A 202 -1.86 -10.15 -6.90
N THR A 203 -2.38 -9.51 -5.85
CA THR A 203 -1.56 -9.19 -4.68
C THR A 203 -2.35 -9.17 -3.36
N THR A 204 -1.60 -9.06 -2.27
CA THR A 204 -2.10 -8.85 -0.91
C THR A 204 -1.86 -7.40 -0.47
N ASP A 205 -2.52 -6.98 0.60
CA ASP A 205 -2.34 -5.65 1.21
C ASP A 205 -0.88 -5.29 1.54
N LEU A 206 -0.05 -6.31 1.76
CA LEU A 206 1.33 -6.15 2.21
C LEU A 206 2.20 -5.46 1.15
N LEU A 207 2.01 -5.81 -0.13
CA LEU A 207 2.94 -5.46 -1.21
C LEU A 207 2.39 -4.46 -2.22
N ALA A 208 1.11 -4.11 -2.13
CA ALA A 208 0.54 -3.14 -3.04
C ALA A 208 0.94 -1.69 -2.74
N ARG A 209 1.66 -1.45 -1.65
CA ARG A 209 2.05 -0.11 -1.22
C ARG A 209 3.35 0.32 -1.88
N GLY A 210 3.32 1.43 -2.61
CA GLY A 210 4.43 1.87 -3.46
C GLY A 210 4.38 1.27 -4.87
N ILE A 211 3.29 0.60 -5.23
CA ILE A 211 2.91 0.40 -6.64
C ILE A 211 2.42 1.75 -7.15
N ASP A 212 3.35 2.69 -7.37
CA ASP A 212 3.09 3.88 -8.17
C ASP A 212 3.04 3.46 -9.63
N VAL A 213 1.86 2.98 -10.04
CA VAL A 213 1.58 2.64 -11.42
C VAL A 213 0.43 3.53 -11.83
N GLN A 214 0.78 4.73 -12.28
CA GLN A 214 -0.14 5.75 -12.80
C GLN A 214 -1.07 5.23 -13.92
N GLN A 215 -0.76 4.07 -14.48
CA GLN A 215 -1.49 3.40 -15.56
C GLN A 215 -2.54 2.38 -15.09
N VAL A 216 -2.64 2.07 -13.79
CA VAL A 216 -3.74 1.23 -13.29
C VAL A 216 -5.02 2.04 -13.37
N SER A 217 -6.01 1.51 -14.09
CA SER A 217 -7.32 2.14 -14.28
C SER A 217 -8.43 1.40 -13.51
N LEU A 218 -8.18 0.14 -13.14
CA LEU A 218 -9.15 -0.72 -12.49
C LEU A 218 -8.53 -1.51 -11.32
N VAL A 219 -9.23 -1.53 -10.18
CA VAL A 219 -8.88 -2.33 -9.00
C VAL A 219 -10.06 -3.23 -8.70
N ILE A 220 -9.74 -4.49 -8.47
CA ILE A 220 -10.73 -5.50 -8.08
C ILE A 220 -10.41 -5.95 -6.68
N ASN A 221 -11.27 -5.62 -5.73
CA ASN A 221 -11.27 -6.23 -4.41
C ASN A 221 -11.98 -7.57 -4.51
N TYR A 222 -11.23 -8.62 -4.87
CA TYR A 222 -11.75 -10.00 -4.91
C TYR A 222 -12.19 -10.43 -3.51
N ASP A 223 -11.42 -10.04 -2.50
CA ASP A 223 -11.84 -10.07 -1.10
C ASP A 223 -11.99 -8.64 -0.59
N LEU A 224 -13.08 -8.33 0.12
CA LEU A 224 -13.17 -7.08 0.85
C LEU A 224 -12.08 -7.02 1.94
N PRO A 225 -11.42 -5.87 2.13
CA PRO A 225 -10.38 -5.73 3.13
C PRO A 225 -10.98 -5.93 4.52
N THR A 226 -10.26 -6.66 5.38
CA THR A 226 -10.67 -6.92 6.76
C THR A 226 -10.66 -5.68 7.65
N ASN A 227 -10.00 -4.61 7.20
CA ASN A 227 -9.95 -3.34 7.90
C ASN A 227 -10.22 -2.17 6.95
N ARG A 228 -11.02 -1.19 7.41
CA ARG A 228 -11.44 -0.02 6.64
C ARG A 228 -10.25 0.82 6.13
N GLU A 229 -9.18 0.96 6.91
CA GLU A 229 -8.01 1.73 6.46
C GLU A 229 -7.30 1.05 5.27
N ASN A 230 -7.40 -0.28 5.14
CA ASN A 230 -6.87 -0.97 3.96
C ASN A 230 -7.72 -0.69 2.71
N TYR A 231 -9.02 -0.41 2.85
CA TYR A 231 -9.88 -0.07 1.70
C TYR A 231 -9.39 1.19 0.97
N ILE A 232 -9.13 2.27 1.71
CA ILE A 232 -8.54 3.48 1.12
C ILE A 232 -7.16 3.20 0.53
N ARG A 233 -6.34 2.34 1.13
CA ARG A 233 -5.00 2.04 0.60
C ARG A 233 -5.02 1.23 -0.69
N ARG A 234 -5.95 0.28 -0.81
CA ARG A 234 -6.15 -0.50 -2.05
C ARG A 234 -6.65 0.40 -3.18
N ARG A 235 -7.51 1.37 -2.84
CA ARG A 235 -8.08 2.32 -3.81
C ARG A 235 -7.21 3.56 -4.05
N GLY A 236 -6.36 3.97 -3.12
CA GLY A 236 -5.54 5.18 -3.19
C GLY A 236 -4.31 5.06 -4.08
N GLN A 237 -4.12 3.92 -4.75
CA GLN A 237 -3.04 3.67 -5.70
C GLN A 237 -3.26 4.35 -7.06
N PHE A 238 -4.45 4.91 -7.27
CA PHE A 238 -4.80 5.53 -8.53
C PHE A 238 -4.34 6.98 -8.60
N GLY A 239 -3.95 7.37 -9.81
CA GLY A 239 -4.01 8.77 -10.21
C GLY A 239 -5.46 9.30 -10.19
N ARG A 240 -5.65 10.49 -10.75
CA ARG A 240 -6.88 11.30 -10.59
C ARG A 240 -8.17 10.69 -11.18
N LYS A 241 -8.14 9.53 -11.84
CA LYS A 241 -9.32 8.82 -12.42
C LYS A 241 -9.13 7.30 -12.37
N GLY A 242 -10.15 6.55 -11.93
CA GLY A 242 -10.12 5.08 -11.91
C GLY A 242 -11.45 4.43 -11.51
N VAL A 243 -11.49 3.11 -11.54
CA VAL A 243 -12.65 2.29 -11.11
C VAL A 243 -12.20 1.29 -10.04
N ALA A 244 -12.99 1.14 -8.98
CA ALA A 244 -12.83 0.08 -8.00
C ALA A 244 -14.08 -0.80 -7.97
N ILE A 245 -13.91 -2.11 -8.17
CA ILE A 245 -14.98 -3.10 -8.13
C ILE A 245 -14.77 -4.00 -6.90
N ASN A 246 -15.82 -4.17 -6.11
CA ASN A 246 -15.81 -4.98 -4.90
C ASN A 246 -16.66 -6.24 -5.10
N PHE A 247 -16.09 -7.43 -4.88
CA PHE A 247 -16.89 -8.64 -4.81
C PHE A 247 -17.41 -8.82 -3.39
N VAL A 248 -18.74 -8.86 -3.25
CA VAL A 248 -19.42 -8.78 -1.96
C VAL A 248 -20.33 -9.98 -1.79
N LYS A 249 -20.11 -10.76 -0.74
CA LYS A 249 -21.06 -11.78 -0.30
C LYS A 249 -22.03 -11.20 0.72
N GLU A 250 -23.07 -11.95 1.07
CA GLU A 250 -24.06 -11.53 2.08
C GLU A 250 -23.41 -11.13 3.41
N GLU A 251 -22.40 -11.88 3.86
CA GLU A 251 -21.65 -11.61 5.09
C GLU A 251 -20.80 -10.32 5.02
N ASP A 252 -20.38 -9.93 3.82
CA ASP A 252 -19.51 -8.78 3.59
C ASP A 252 -20.30 -7.45 3.50
N LYS A 253 -21.63 -7.50 3.30
CA LYS A 253 -22.49 -6.31 3.18
C LYS A 253 -22.36 -5.35 4.36
N ARG A 254 -22.17 -5.89 5.57
CA ARG A 254 -21.97 -5.08 6.78
C ARG A 254 -20.64 -4.31 6.71
N ILE A 255 -19.57 -4.98 6.29
CA ILE A 255 -18.24 -4.36 6.15
C ILE A 255 -18.28 -3.25 5.10
N LEU A 256 -18.97 -3.47 3.97
CA LEU A 256 -19.11 -2.46 2.93
C LEU A 256 -19.86 -1.22 3.43
N ARG A 257 -20.98 -1.39 4.13
CA ARG A 257 -21.75 -0.28 4.72
C ARG A 257 -20.95 0.50 5.76
N ASP A 258 -20.14 -0.19 6.56
CA ASP A 258 -19.26 0.44 7.55
C ASP A 258 -18.19 1.30 6.84
N ILE A 259 -17.65 0.84 5.70
CA ILE A 259 -16.72 1.59 4.85
C ILE A 259 -17.40 2.83 4.25
N GLU A 260 -18.60 2.68 3.66
CA GLU A 260 -19.39 3.78 3.09
C GLU A 260 -19.68 4.87 4.12
N THR A 261 -20.18 4.47 5.29
CA THR A 261 -20.53 5.39 6.38
C THR A 261 -19.30 6.10 6.93
N PHE A 262 -18.20 5.38 7.12
CA PHE A 262 -16.99 5.95 7.73
C PHE A 262 -16.30 6.97 6.83
N TYR A 263 -16.26 6.70 5.52
CA TYR A 263 -15.62 7.57 4.53
C TYR A 263 -16.59 8.52 3.83
N ASN A 264 -17.87 8.51 4.22
CA ASN A 264 -18.92 9.29 3.59
C ASN A 264 -18.90 9.17 2.06
N THR A 265 -18.84 7.93 1.58
CA THR A 265 -18.77 7.57 0.16
C THR A 265 -19.92 6.65 -0.22
N THR A 266 -20.25 6.62 -1.51
CA THR A 266 -21.21 5.68 -2.09
C THR A 266 -20.47 4.63 -2.92
N VAL A 267 -20.84 3.37 -2.74
CA VAL A 267 -20.43 2.25 -3.59
C VAL A 267 -21.69 1.72 -4.27
N GLU A 268 -21.81 1.97 -5.56
CA GLU A 268 -23.03 1.63 -6.31
C GLU A 268 -23.03 0.16 -6.73
N GLU A 269 -24.21 -0.41 -6.95
CA GLU A 269 -24.28 -1.72 -7.61
C GLU A 269 -23.76 -1.59 -9.04
N MET A 270 -22.93 -2.53 -9.48
CA MET A 270 -22.35 -2.46 -10.82
C MET A 270 -23.48 -2.54 -11.87
N PRO A 271 -23.61 -1.54 -12.77
CA PRO A 271 -24.61 -1.60 -13.82
C PRO A 271 -24.25 -2.69 -14.83
N MET A 272 -25.24 -3.23 -15.55
CA MET A 272 -24.97 -4.26 -16.58
C MET A 272 -24.10 -3.75 -17.73
N ASN A 273 -24.10 -2.45 -18.01
CA ASN A 273 -23.29 -1.85 -19.07
C ASN A 273 -22.02 -1.21 -18.48
N VAL A 274 -20.96 -2.00 -18.37
CA VAL A 274 -19.69 -1.60 -17.72
C VAL A 274 -18.65 -1.13 -18.73
N ALA A 275 -18.82 -1.45 -20.01
CA ALA A 275 -17.88 -1.09 -21.06
C ALA A 275 -17.72 0.44 -21.20
N ASP A 276 -18.76 1.22 -20.89
CA ASP A 276 -18.76 2.68 -20.97
C ASP A 276 -18.15 3.37 -19.72
N LEU A 277 -17.79 2.60 -18.69
CA LEU A 277 -17.32 3.13 -17.39
C LEU A 277 -15.80 3.30 -17.29
N ILE A 278 -15.03 2.66 -18.16
CA ILE A 278 -13.55 2.57 -18.12
C ILE A 278 -12.91 3.29 -19.31
#